data_AF-A0A366ZW90-F1
#
_entry.id   AF-A0A366ZW90-F1
#
_cell.length_a   1.000
_cell.length_b   1.000
_cell.length_c   1.000
_cell.angle_alpha   90.00
_cell.angle_beta   90.00
_cell.angle_gamma   90.00
#
_symmetry.space_group_name_H-M   'P 1'
#
loop_
_entity.id
_entity.type
_entity.pdbx_description
1 polymer ?
#
loop_
_entity_poly.entity_id
_entity_poly.type
_entity_poly.pdbx_seq_one_letter_code
_entity_poly.pdbx_strand_id
1 'polypeptide(L)' 'MPLSVIGLFTGLLLGIAWVVAGFDAFLGTALLGAVGFVVGKVAAGQLDLTTYLGGGGRGSR' A
#
# COMPACT_ATOMS: atom_id res chain seq x y z
N MET A 1 -21.33 3.55 1.84
CA MET A 1 -21.18 4.68 0.88
C MET A 1 -21.12 4.11 -0.53
N PRO A 2 -21.70 4.76 -1.55
CA PRO A 2 -21.64 4.26 -2.91
C PRO A 2 -20.19 4.16 -3.39
N LEU A 3 -19.84 3.09 -4.12
CA LEU A 3 -18.49 2.92 -4.68
C LEU A 3 -18.09 4.11 -5.56
N SER A 4 -19.07 4.73 -6.22
CA SER A 4 -18.91 5.95 -7.02
C SER A 4 -18.45 7.16 -6.21
N VAL A 5 -18.95 7.33 -4.98
CA VAL A 5 -18.57 8.43 -4.09
C VAL A 5 -17.13 8.25 -3.64
N ILE A 6 -16.75 7.01 -3.30
CA ILE A 6 -15.37 6.68 -2.93
C ILE A 6 -14.43 7.00 -4.10
N GLY A 7 -14.76 6.51 -5.30
CA GLY A 7 -13.96 6.80 -6.50
C GLY A 7 -13.83 8.29 -6.82
N LEU A 8 -14.90 9.07 -6.67
CA LEU A 8 -14.91 10.52 -6.91
C LEU A 8 -14.00 11.24 -5.90
N PHE A 9 -14.17 10.95 -4.60
CA PHE A 9 -13.31 11.54 -3.57
C PHE A 9 -11.85 11.15 -3.74
N THR A 10 -11.56 9.88 -4.05
CA THR A 10 -10.20 9.43 -4.33
C THR A 10 -9.60 10.20 -5.50
N GLY A 11 -10.29 10.28 -6.64
CA GLY A 11 -9.80 11.02 -7.81
C GLY A 11 -9.59 12.51 -7.56
N LEU A 12 -10.51 13.16 -6.85
CA LEU A 12 -10.41 14.58 -6.48
C LEU A 12 -9.17 14.83 -5.59
N LEU A 13 -8.96 14.00 -4.57
CA LEU A 13 -7.81 14.12 -3.67
C LEU A 13 -6.49 13.87 -4.41
N LEU A 14 -6.45 12.90 -5.33
CA LEU A 14 -5.29 12.65 -6.18
C LEU A 14 -4.97 13.86 -7.08
N GLY A 15 -5.98 14.47 -7.69
CA GLY A 15 -5.81 15.68 -8.51
C GLY A 15 -5.28 16.87 -7.72
N ILE A 16 -5.78 17.08 -6.48
CA ILE A 16 -5.28 18.13 -5.58
C ILE A 16 -3.82 17.86 -5.20
N ALA A 17 -3.49 16.61 -4.84
CA ALA A 17 -2.12 16.24 -4.49
C ALA A 17 -1.15 16.47 -5.66
N TRP A 18 -1.58 16.20 -6.89
CA TRP A 18 -0.80 16.49 -8.09
C TRP A 18 -0.50 17.98 -8.24
N VAL A 19 -1.50 18.85 -8.07
CA VAL A 19 -1.33 20.31 -8.26
C VAL A 19 -0.47 20.93 -7.16
N VAL A 20 -0.60 20.46 -5.91
CA VAL A 20 0.11 21.05 -4.77
C VAL A 20 1.58 20.64 -4.72
N ALA A 21 1.89 19.38 -5.08
CA ALA A 21 3.23 18.83 -4.92
C ALA A 21 4.01 18.70 -6.26
N GLY A 22 3.30 18.67 -7.39
CA GLY A 22 3.88 18.29 -8.69
C GLY A 22 3.95 16.77 -8.87
N PHE A 23 4.16 16.32 -10.11
CA PHE A 23 4.12 14.89 -10.46
C PHE A 23 5.13 14.06 -9.66
N ASP A 24 6.39 14.51 -9.60
CA ASP A 24 7.46 13.77 -8.93
C ASP A 24 7.22 13.63 -7.42
N ALA A 25 6.71 14.68 -6.78
CA ALA A 25 6.41 14.64 -5.35
C ALA A 25 5.15 13.82 -5.04
N PHE A 26 4.12 13.86 -5.91
CA PHE A 26 2.97 12.97 -5.82
C PHE A 26 3.41 11.51 -5.94
N LEU A 27 4.21 11.20 -6.96
CA LEU A 27 4.68 9.84 -7.23
C LEU A 27 5.58 9.32 -6.10
N GLY A 28 6.50 10.16 -5.61
CA GLY A 28 7.33 9.84 -4.45
C GLY A 28 6.53 9.60 -3.17
N THR A 29 5.51 10.43 -2.91
CA THR A 29 4.64 10.29 -1.73
C THR A 29 3.73 9.06 -1.84
N ALA A 30 3.16 8.81 -3.03
CA ALA A 30 2.35 7.63 -3.29
C ALA A 30 3.17 6.35 -3.15
N LEU A 31 4.41 6.34 -3.66
CA LEU A 31 5.33 5.22 -3.52
C LEU A 31 5.70 5.00 -2.05
N LEU A 32 6.06 6.05 -1.31
CA LEU A 32 6.39 5.97 0.11
C LEU A 32 5.19 5.50 0.94
N GLY A 33 3.99 6.00 0.64
CA GLY A 33 2.74 5.58 1.25
C GLY A 33 2.41 4.11 0.96
N ALA A 34 2.64 3.65 -0.26
CA ALA A 34 2.48 2.23 -0.63
C ALA A 34 3.49 1.34 0.12
N VAL A 35 4.75 1.76 0.21
CA VAL A 35 5.79 1.06 0.99
C VAL A 35 5.40 1.01 2.47
N GLY A 36 4.98 2.12 3.06
CA GLY A 36 4.51 2.18 4.44
C GLY A 36 3.27 1.33 4.69
N PHE A 37 2.34 1.27 3.74
CA PHE A 37 1.16 0.41 3.80
C PHE A 37 1.54 -1.07 3.79
N VAL A 38 2.45 -1.47 2.90
CA VAL A 38 2.95 -2.85 2.84
C VAL A 38 3.68 -3.22 4.14
N VAL A 39 4.62 -2.40 4.59
CA VAL A 39 5.37 -2.63 5.85
C VAL A 39 4.42 -2.70 7.04
N GLY A 40 3.44 -1.78 7.12
CA GLY A 40 2.43 -1.78 8.17
C GLY A 40 1.54 -3.03 8.15
N LYS A 41 1.16 -3.50 6.95
CA LYS A 41 0.44 -4.76 6.78
C LYS A 41 1.24 -5.99 7.21
N VAL A 42 2.55 -6.00 6.92
CA VAL A 42 3.48 -7.05 7.39
C VAL A 42 3.57 -7.02 8.92
N ALA A 43 3.82 -5.85 9.50
CA ALA A 43 3.92 -5.67 10.95
C ALA A 43 2.61 -6.00 11.69
N ALA A 44 1.46 -5.71 11.07
CA ALA A 44 0.14 -6.04 11.60
C ALA A 44 -0.19 -7.54 11.51
N GLY A 45 0.69 -8.39 10.94
CA GLY A 45 0.46 -9.82 10.75
C GLY A 45 -0.65 -10.15 9.75
N GLN A 46 -1.20 -9.15 9.06
CA GLN A 46 -2.23 -9.34 8.02
C GLN A 46 -1.62 -9.76 6.70
N LEU A 47 -0.37 -9.36 6.44
CA LEU A 47 0.49 -9.95 5.41
C LEU A 47 1.39 -10.95 6.12
N ASP A 48 0.95 -12.21 6.16
CA ASP A 48 1.72 -13.29 6.76
C ASP A 48 2.90 -13.68 5.86
N LEU A 49 3.91 -12.83 5.83
CA LEU A 49 5.19 -13.10 5.14
C LEU A 49 5.90 -14.30 5.78
N THR A 50 5.51 -14.72 6.98
CA THR A 50 6.02 -15.94 7.62
C THR A 50 5.77 -17.18 6.78
N THR A 51 4.67 -17.22 6.00
CA THR A 51 4.43 -18.31 5.04
C THR A 51 5.35 -18.25 3.82
N TYR A 52 5.78 -17.06 3.40
CA TYR A 52 6.69 -16.86 2.26
C TYR A 52 8.19 -16.89 2.65
N LEU A 53 8.54 -16.51 3.88
CA LEU A 53 9.90 -16.60 4.45
C LEU A 53 10.14 -17.91 5.22
N GLY A 54 9.08 -18.63 5.61
CA GLY A 54 9.12 -19.93 6.30
C GLY A 54 9.35 -21.14 5.39
N GLY A 55 9.82 -20.91 4.16
CA GLY A 55 10.33 -21.96 3.28
C GLY A 55 11.67 -22.49 3.80
N GLY A 56 11.65 -23.36 4.82
CA GLY A 56 12.88 -23.94 5.32
C GLY A 56 12.75 -24.69 6.64
N GLY A 57 11.92 -25.73 6.69
CA GLY A 57 11.65 -26.47 7.93
C GLY A 57 11.44 -27.97 7.76
N ARG A 58 12.32 -28.64 7.01
CA ARG A 58 12.62 -30.09 7.08
C ARG A 58 11.49 -31.08 6.78
N GLY A 59 11.68 -31.82 5.69
CA GLY A 59 11.18 -33.19 5.61
C GLY A 59 11.75 -34.03 6.77
N SER A 60 10.92 -34.90 7.32
CA SER A 60 11.30 -36.20 7.86
C SER A 60 10.06 -36.97 8.30
N ARG A 61 9.80 -38.04 7.52
CA ARG A 61 9.14 -39.30 7.90
C ARG A 61 7.62 -39.33 7.95
#